data_AF-A0A417SG13-F1
#
_entry.id   AF-A0A417SG13-F1
#
_cell.length_a   1.000
_cell.length_b   1.000
_cell.length_c   1.000
_cell.angle_alpha   90.00
_cell.angle_beta   90.00
_cell.angle_gamma   90.00
#
_symmetry.space_group_name_H-M   'P 1'
#
loop_
_entity.id
_entity.type
_entity.pdbx_description
1 polymer ?
#
loop_
_entity_poly.entity_id
_entity_poly.type
_entity_poly.pdbx_seq_one_letter_code
_entity_poly.pdbx_strand_id
1 'polypeptide(L)'
;MCRHDLCKRWDVYDQTKDLSAHIENGDTLSDDKFPDKRFDYCVSNPPYGKKWEKESDEVRSEAAHGFAGRFGAGLPSINDGSMLFIQNMVAHMKTAEEGGSKGGIVLSASPLFNGDAGSGPSNIRRWLFQKDLVDCVVKLPTDIFFRTGINTYLWILNTKKNDARKGMIQLINASDCGELRRKSLGNKRKDVPEDKMKWIIQTYIDGHDHGKSMLLPVEEFMYRAVTVQRPLKQVITFDLDKWGDLFAIKAMQKLSEGNKDSLKRAVAAYDGQTVKYNWFISHSSDFRDKLEKPEVTNKQLQDAFIKVFGVRTESDEDIVYDKNGKPVADADLKDTEKVPYTQNINEYMEKEVYPYVPDAWVDESVVDTGIMGDHQVGIVGTQISFDKYFYHYEAPRKPEDIMAEIKALEPEIEEALKGVFA
;
A
#
# COMPACT_ATOMS: atom_id res chain seq x y z
N MET A 1 37.74 9.31 10.86
CA MET A 1 39.02 8.56 10.94
C MET A 1 38.72 7.08 10.92
N CYS A 2 38.64 6.47 9.72
CA CYS A 2 38.46 5.02 9.54
C CYS A 2 39.78 4.48 8.98
N ARG A 3 40.49 3.67 9.75
CA ARG A 3 41.77 3.07 9.34
C ARG A 3 41.49 1.93 8.36
N HIS A 4 41.91 2.16 7.11
CA HIS A 4 42.86 1.34 6.35
C HIS A 4 43.03 -0.10 6.87
N ASP A 5 42.58 -1.10 6.10
CA ASP A 5 43.33 -2.36 5.91
C ASP A 5 42.69 -3.41 4.95
N LEU A 6 41.61 -3.10 4.20
CA LEU A 6 40.99 -4.08 3.29
C LEU A 6 41.24 -3.88 1.77
N CYS A 7 41.90 -2.80 1.32
CA CYS A 7 42.10 -2.50 -0.12
C CYS A 7 43.50 -2.83 -0.67
N LYS A 8 44.18 -3.89 -0.20
CA LYS A 8 45.61 -4.09 -0.55
C LYS A 8 45.92 -4.94 -1.79
N ARG A 9 44.97 -5.30 -2.65
CA ARG A 9 45.32 -6.18 -3.78
C ARG A 9 44.88 -5.80 -5.20
N TRP A 10 44.02 -4.80 -5.40
CA TRP A 10 43.56 -4.45 -6.77
C TRP A 10 43.39 -2.95 -7.08
N ASP A 11 43.53 -2.04 -6.10
CA ASP A 11 43.51 -0.59 -6.39
C ASP A 11 44.93 -0.08 -6.58
N VAL A 12 45.32 0.18 -7.83
CA VAL A 12 46.48 1.05 -8.13
C VAL A 12 46.03 2.48 -7.80
N TYR A 13 46.23 2.89 -6.56
CA TYR A 13 45.98 4.25 -6.09
C TYR A 13 46.94 5.23 -6.78
N ASP A 14 46.45 6.00 -7.76
CA ASP A 14 47.10 7.24 -8.19
C ASP A 14 46.91 8.28 -7.06
N GLN A 15 47.94 8.48 -6.25
CA GLN A 15 47.89 9.31 -5.03
C GLN A 15 47.89 10.83 -5.30
N THR A 16 47.48 11.29 -6.48
CA THR A 16 47.59 12.72 -6.84
C THR A 16 46.34 13.36 -7.45
N LYS A 17 45.22 12.65 -7.61
CA LYS A 17 43.95 13.28 -7.97
C LYS A 17 43.12 13.60 -6.73
N ASP A 18 42.80 14.87 -6.54
CA ASP A 18 41.78 15.30 -5.60
C ASP A 18 40.41 14.73 -6.04
N LEU A 19 39.98 13.67 -5.35
CA LEU A 19 38.70 13.00 -5.61
C LEU A 19 37.49 13.83 -5.14
N SER A 20 37.70 14.98 -4.49
CA SER A 20 36.62 15.86 -4.02
C SER A 20 36.10 16.83 -5.09
N ALA A 21 36.77 16.96 -6.25
CA ALA A 21 36.42 17.89 -7.32
C ALA A 21 35.01 17.70 -7.92
N HIS A 22 34.32 16.61 -7.56
CA HIS A 22 32.96 16.30 -8.01
C HIS A 22 32.00 16.03 -6.84
N ILE A 23 32.33 16.50 -5.64
CA ILE A 23 31.45 16.45 -4.47
C ILE A 23 30.81 17.83 -4.29
N GLU A 24 29.50 17.90 -4.54
CA GLU A 24 28.74 19.14 -4.43
C GLU A 24 27.92 19.18 -3.14
N ASN A 25 27.81 20.36 -2.53
CA ASN A 25 27.01 20.58 -1.32
C ASN A 25 25.61 21.10 -1.70
N GLY A 26 24.56 20.40 -1.26
CA GLY A 26 23.17 20.77 -1.50
C GLY A 26 22.21 19.67 -1.03
N ASP A 27 20.90 19.98 -0.99
CA ASP A 27 19.88 18.96 -0.77
C ASP A 27 19.56 18.25 -2.09
N THR A 28 19.67 16.93 -2.12
CA THR A 28 19.46 16.13 -3.33
C THR A 28 18.05 16.30 -3.93
N LEU A 29 17.02 16.55 -3.11
CA LEU A 29 15.65 16.60 -3.60
C LEU A 29 15.29 17.98 -4.18
N SER A 30 15.71 19.08 -3.55
CA SER A 30 15.36 20.45 -3.98
C SER A 30 16.44 21.17 -4.78
N ASP A 31 17.70 20.69 -4.77
CA ASP A 31 18.84 21.37 -5.38
C ASP A 31 19.75 20.33 -6.09
N ASP A 32 19.25 19.79 -7.21
CA ASP A 32 20.00 18.83 -8.03
C ASP A 32 21.25 19.49 -8.63
N LYS A 33 22.42 18.99 -8.22
CA LYS A 33 23.73 19.48 -8.68
C LYS A 33 24.20 18.85 -9.98
N PHE A 34 23.50 17.83 -10.47
CA PHE A 34 23.91 17.06 -11.65
C PHE A 34 22.75 16.75 -12.62
N PRO A 35 21.88 17.73 -12.96
CA PRO A 35 20.64 17.47 -13.72
C PRO A 35 20.89 16.82 -15.09
N ASP A 36 21.99 17.18 -15.75
CA ASP A 36 22.35 16.71 -17.09
C ASP A 36 23.33 15.52 -17.08
N LYS A 37 23.67 14.98 -15.91
CA LYS A 37 24.62 13.86 -15.81
C LYS A 37 23.91 12.54 -15.60
N ARG A 38 24.45 11.51 -16.26
CA ARG A 38 24.05 10.11 -16.13
C ARG A 38 25.29 9.25 -15.87
N PHE A 39 25.17 8.26 -15.00
CA PHE A 39 26.29 7.46 -14.51
C PHE A 39 26.08 5.96 -14.81
N ASP A 40 27.20 5.25 -14.98
CA ASP A 40 27.23 3.80 -15.18
C ASP A 40 26.87 3.03 -13.89
N TYR A 41 27.26 3.58 -12.74
CA TYR A 41 27.00 3.00 -11.43
C TYR A 41 26.51 4.07 -10.46
N CYS A 42 25.39 3.81 -9.79
CA CYS A 42 24.80 4.70 -8.79
C CYS A 42 24.68 3.94 -7.46
N VAL A 43 25.24 4.44 -6.37
CA VAL A 43 25.10 3.83 -5.04
C VAL A 43 24.61 4.86 -4.03
N SER A 44 23.63 4.48 -3.20
CA SER A 44 23.08 5.41 -2.21
C SER A 44 22.58 4.70 -0.95
N ASN A 45 22.69 5.40 0.18
CA ASN A 45 22.07 5.03 1.45
C ASN A 45 21.39 6.29 2.02
N PRO A 46 20.23 6.68 1.46
CA PRO A 46 19.55 7.90 1.86
C PRO A 46 19.01 7.81 3.29
N PRO A 47 18.64 8.95 3.91
CA PRO A 47 17.96 8.93 5.20
C PRO A 47 16.61 8.20 5.10
N TYR A 48 16.39 7.21 5.96
CA TYR A 48 15.16 6.41 5.94
C TYR A 48 13.97 7.19 6.50
N GLY A 49 12.86 7.23 5.75
CA GLY A 49 11.64 7.90 6.21
C GLY A 49 11.81 9.41 6.44
N LYS A 50 12.72 10.06 5.70
CA LYS A 50 12.93 11.52 5.82
C LYS A 50 11.62 12.23 5.45
N LYS A 51 11.10 13.05 6.36
CA LYS A 51 10.06 14.05 6.05
C LYS A 51 10.63 15.06 5.04
N TRP A 52 9.93 15.30 3.93
CA TRP A 52 10.40 16.17 2.84
C TRP A 52 9.58 17.46 2.70
N GLU A 53 9.04 17.96 3.82
CA GLU A 53 8.20 19.17 3.84
C GLU A 53 8.96 20.42 3.40
N LYS A 54 10.26 20.50 3.67
CA LYS A 54 11.10 21.65 3.32
C LYS A 54 11.41 21.71 1.82
N GLU A 55 11.47 20.55 1.18
CA GLU A 55 11.77 20.38 -0.23
C GLU A 55 10.49 20.29 -1.07
N SER A 56 9.31 20.48 -0.45
CA SER A 56 8.06 20.05 -1.05
C SER A 56 7.60 20.90 -2.20
N ASP A 57 7.92 22.20 -2.18
CA ASP A 57 7.54 23.13 -3.24
C ASP A 57 8.35 22.84 -4.51
N GLU A 58 9.66 22.64 -4.38
CA GLU A 58 10.53 22.29 -5.50
C GLU A 58 10.20 20.92 -6.09
N VAL A 59 10.00 19.91 -5.22
CA VAL A 59 9.64 18.55 -5.65
C VAL A 59 8.29 18.53 -6.36
N ARG A 60 7.28 19.28 -5.87
CA ARG A 60 5.97 19.38 -6.52
C ARG A 60 6.03 20.14 -7.85
N SER A 61 6.82 21.22 -7.90
CA SER A 61 7.06 21.98 -9.11
C SER A 61 7.67 21.09 -10.19
N GLU A 62 8.71 20.32 -9.84
CA GLU A 62 9.36 19.39 -10.77
C GLU A 62 8.42 18.26 -11.20
N ALA A 63 7.64 17.69 -10.26
CA ALA A 63 6.68 16.63 -10.56
C ALA A 63 5.57 17.09 -11.53
N ALA A 64 5.22 18.37 -11.55
CA ALA A 64 4.24 18.93 -12.49
C ALA A 64 4.71 18.83 -13.96
N HIS A 65 6.01 18.66 -14.20
CA HIS A 65 6.57 18.38 -15.52
C HIS A 65 6.49 16.90 -15.92
N GLY A 66 5.90 16.04 -15.09
CA GLY A 66 5.80 14.61 -15.34
C GLY A 66 7.18 13.96 -15.49
N PHE A 67 7.33 13.07 -16.48
CA PHE A 67 8.60 12.37 -16.75
C PHE A 67 9.68 13.23 -17.42
N ALA A 68 9.41 14.51 -17.70
CA ALA A 68 10.48 15.45 -18.07
C ALA A 68 11.34 15.85 -16.85
N GLY A 69 10.80 15.71 -15.64
CA GLY A 69 11.53 15.83 -14.36
C GLY A 69 11.74 14.48 -13.69
N ARG A 70 12.39 14.49 -12.51
CA ARG A 70 12.73 13.28 -11.74
C ARG A 70 11.52 12.60 -11.12
N PHE A 71 10.50 13.36 -10.71
CA PHE A 71 9.42 12.88 -9.86
C PHE A 71 8.10 12.57 -10.59
N GLY A 72 8.18 12.25 -11.88
CA GLY A 72 7.02 12.01 -12.74
C GLY A 72 6.19 10.77 -12.40
N ALA A 73 6.74 9.78 -11.69
CA ALA A 73 6.00 8.56 -11.35
C ALA A 73 5.03 8.73 -10.17
N GLY A 74 5.07 9.88 -9.50
CA GLY A 74 4.22 10.22 -8.37
C GLY A 74 5.02 10.67 -7.15
N LEU A 75 4.30 11.17 -6.15
CA LEU A 75 4.87 11.69 -4.92
C LEU A 75 4.42 10.85 -3.72
N PRO A 76 5.33 10.41 -2.84
CA PRO A 76 4.95 9.74 -1.61
C PRO A 76 4.32 10.73 -0.61
N SER A 77 3.91 10.25 0.56
CA SER A 77 3.44 11.15 1.61
C SER A 77 4.58 12.07 2.08
N ILE A 78 4.25 13.27 2.57
CA ILE A 78 5.24 14.24 3.09
C ILE A 78 6.14 13.64 4.18
N ASN A 79 5.62 12.65 4.92
CA ASN A 79 6.32 12.03 6.03
C ASN A 79 7.32 10.94 5.62
N ASP A 80 7.38 10.55 4.35
CA ASP A 80 8.32 9.54 3.86
C ASP A 80 8.82 9.84 2.43
N GLY A 81 9.98 10.48 2.32
CA GLY A 81 10.64 10.79 1.05
C GLY A 81 11.47 9.65 0.45
N SER A 82 11.45 8.44 1.03
CA SER A 82 12.36 7.34 0.61
C SER A 82 12.26 7.02 -0.88
N MET A 83 11.06 7.05 -1.45
CA MET A 83 10.85 6.77 -2.88
C MET A 83 11.23 7.93 -3.82
N LEU A 84 11.38 9.16 -3.30
CA LEU A 84 11.94 10.26 -4.08
C LEU A 84 13.42 10.01 -4.38
N PHE A 85 14.18 9.43 -3.45
CA PHE A 85 15.57 9.06 -3.69
C PHE A 85 15.73 7.93 -4.72
N ILE A 86 14.75 7.01 -4.82
CA ILE A 86 14.74 6.00 -5.89
C ILE A 86 14.55 6.69 -7.25
N GLN A 87 13.54 7.57 -7.36
CA GLN A 87 13.29 8.32 -8.58
C GLN A 87 14.50 9.18 -8.99
N ASN A 88 15.13 9.87 -8.04
CA ASN A 88 16.36 10.60 -8.25
C ASN A 88 17.49 9.70 -8.77
N MET A 89 17.71 8.54 -8.14
CA MET A 89 18.71 7.58 -8.61
C MET A 89 18.47 7.18 -10.07
N VAL A 90 17.24 6.76 -10.40
CA VAL A 90 16.88 6.35 -11.77
C VAL A 90 17.09 7.49 -12.76
N ALA A 91 16.75 8.73 -12.38
CA ALA A 91 16.96 9.87 -13.25
C ALA A 91 18.43 10.15 -13.55
N HIS A 92 19.38 9.69 -12.74
CA HIS A 92 20.82 9.79 -13.02
C HIS A 92 21.45 8.48 -13.55
N MET A 93 20.66 7.44 -13.80
CA MET A 93 21.15 6.21 -14.40
C MET A 93 21.16 6.36 -15.94
N LYS A 94 22.26 5.95 -16.58
CA LYS A 94 22.28 5.83 -18.05
C LYS A 94 21.18 4.89 -18.54
N THR A 95 20.53 5.25 -19.65
CA THR A 95 19.52 4.39 -20.27
C THR A 95 20.16 3.18 -20.96
N ALA A 96 19.34 2.23 -21.43
CA ALA A 96 19.85 1.08 -22.18
C ALA A 96 20.60 1.50 -23.47
N GLU A 97 20.08 2.54 -24.13
CA GLU A 97 20.64 3.13 -25.36
C GLU A 97 22.00 3.81 -25.10
N GLU A 98 22.19 4.36 -23.90
CA GLU A 98 23.44 4.99 -23.47
C GLU A 98 24.49 3.99 -22.94
N GLY A 99 24.22 2.68 -23.07
CA GLY A 99 25.12 1.61 -22.63
C GLY A 99 24.65 0.85 -21.39
N GLY A 100 23.66 1.38 -20.67
CA GLY A 100 23.10 0.81 -19.45
C GLY A 100 23.77 1.32 -18.17
N SER A 101 23.10 1.09 -17.04
CA SER A 101 23.55 1.50 -15.71
C SER A 101 23.05 0.52 -14.66
N LYS A 102 23.81 0.41 -13.55
CA LYS A 102 23.41 -0.35 -12.36
C LYS A 102 23.32 0.54 -11.13
N GLY A 103 22.19 0.47 -10.44
CA GLY A 103 21.91 1.22 -9.21
C GLY A 103 21.85 0.30 -8.00
N GLY A 104 22.35 0.75 -6.86
CA GLY A 104 22.20 0.09 -5.57
C GLY A 104 21.75 1.08 -4.50
N ILE A 105 20.53 0.93 -3.98
CA ILE A 105 19.99 1.82 -2.93
C ILE A 105 19.53 1.02 -1.72
N VAL A 106 19.98 1.42 -0.53
CA VAL A 106 19.57 0.80 0.74
C VAL A 106 18.42 1.59 1.36
N LEU A 107 17.32 0.91 1.68
CA LEU A 107 16.10 1.53 2.23
C LEU A 107 15.55 0.72 3.40
N SER A 108 14.59 1.30 4.13
CA SER A 108 13.75 0.58 5.09
C SER A 108 12.70 -0.27 4.37
N ALA A 109 11.83 -0.94 5.13
CA ALA A 109 10.76 -1.76 4.56
C ALA A 109 9.66 -0.96 3.85
N SER A 110 9.46 0.32 4.22
CA SER A 110 8.31 1.14 3.77
C SER A 110 8.12 1.14 2.24
N PRO A 111 9.15 1.38 1.40
CA PRO A 111 9.01 1.41 -0.05
C PRO A 111 8.53 0.11 -0.70
N LEU A 112 8.57 -1.03 0.01
CA LEU A 112 8.12 -2.32 -0.51
C LEU A 112 6.60 -2.40 -0.63
N PHE A 113 5.85 -1.76 0.28
CA PHE A 113 4.40 -1.99 0.41
C PHE A 113 3.58 -0.74 0.76
N ASN A 114 4.20 0.40 1.06
CA ASN A 114 3.46 1.60 1.45
C ASN A 114 2.55 2.11 0.31
N GLY A 115 1.41 2.70 0.67
CA GLY A 115 0.48 3.32 -0.27
C GLY A 115 -0.42 2.34 -1.02
N ASP A 116 -1.71 2.68 -1.06
CA ASP A 116 -2.75 1.90 -1.74
C ASP A 116 -2.68 2.01 -3.27
N ALA A 117 -3.47 1.21 -3.97
CA ALA A 117 -3.60 1.27 -5.42
C ALA A 117 -3.90 2.70 -5.91
N GLY A 118 -3.22 3.12 -6.97
CA GLY A 118 -3.32 4.49 -7.51
C GLY A 118 -2.62 5.59 -6.70
N SER A 119 -2.15 5.32 -5.49
CA SER A 119 -1.37 6.28 -4.71
C SER A 119 0.04 6.48 -5.29
N GLY A 120 0.69 7.60 -4.94
CA GLY A 120 2.05 7.91 -5.40
C GLY A 120 3.06 6.79 -5.17
N PRO A 121 3.21 6.22 -3.96
CA PRO A 121 4.13 5.11 -3.72
C PRO A 121 3.85 3.86 -4.57
N SER A 122 2.57 3.47 -4.70
CA SER A 122 2.17 2.36 -5.57
C SER A 122 2.47 2.64 -7.03
N ASN A 123 2.28 3.87 -7.49
CA ASN A 123 2.59 4.28 -8.86
C ASN A 123 4.10 4.31 -9.11
N ILE A 124 4.92 4.78 -8.16
CA ILE A 124 6.39 4.74 -8.31
C ILE A 124 6.87 3.29 -8.46
N ARG A 125 6.38 2.35 -7.65
CA ARG A 125 6.68 0.91 -7.83
C ARG A 125 6.18 0.40 -9.18
N ARG A 126 4.94 0.71 -9.58
CA ARG A 126 4.39 0.33 -10.89
C ARG A 126 5.28 0.81 -12.03
N TRP A 127 5.72 2.06 -11.98
CA TRP A 127 6.63 2.64 -12.95
C TRP A 127 7.97 1.89 -13.01
N LEU A 128 8.57 1.60 -11.85
CA LEU A 128 9.80 0.82 -11.76
C LEU A 128 9.66 -0.57 -12.35
N PHE A 129 8.51 -1.22 -12.18
CA PHE A 129 8.22 -2.56 -12.73
C PHE A 129 7.95 -2.51 -14.23
N GLN A 130 7.12 -1.58 -14.69
CA GLN A 130 6.78 -1.42 -16.11
C GLN A 130 7.98 -0.96 -16.96
N LYS A 131 8.89 -0.19 -16.37
CA LYS A 131 10.18 0.16 -17.00
C LYS A 131 11.25 -0.93 -16.83
N ASP A 132 10.89 -2.05 -16.20
CA ASP A 132 11.75 -3.21 -15.96
C ASP A 132 13.08 -2.83 -15.27
N LEU A 133 13.03 -1.89 -14.33
CA LEU A 133 14.22 -1.31 -13.70
C LEU A 133 14.67 -2.06 -12.46
N VAL A 134 13.75 -2.63 -11.68
CA VAL A 134 14.09 -3.36 -10.45
C VAL A 134 14.60 -4.74 -10.83
N ASP A 135 15.86 -5.01 -10.55
CA ASP A 135 16.52 -6.27 -10.92
C ASP A 135 16.53 -7.27 -9.74
N CYS A 136 16.79 -6.77 -8.54
CA CYS A 136 16.81 -7.60 -7.34
C CYS A 136 16.48 -6.76 -6.10
N VAL A 137 15.81 -7.37 -5.11
CA VAL A 137 15.65 -6.83 -3.77
C VAL A 137 16.21 -7.83 -2.76
N VAL A 138 17.12 -7.38 -1.90
CA VAL A 138 17.76 -8.22 -0.87
C VAL A 138 17.31 -7.77 0.51
N LYS A 139 16.68 -8.65 1.29
CA LYS A 139 16.41 -8.44 2.72
C LYS A 139 17.69 -8.69 3.51
N LEU A 140 18.29 -7.65 4.06
CA LEU A 140 19.55 -7.74 4.81
C LEU A 140 19.32 -8.12 6.28
N PRO A 141 20.36 -8.61 6.99
CA PRO A 141 20.26 -8.84 8.43
C PRO A 141 19.92 -7.57 9.22
N THR A 142 19.22 -7.75 10.34
CA THR A 142 19.03 -6.69 11.35
C THR A 142 20.35 -6.29 11.97
N ASP A 143 20.37 -5.12 12.64
CA ASP A 143 21.48 -4.70 13.49
C ASP A 143 22.85 -4.59 12.79
N ILE A 144 22.86 -4.37 11.46
CA ILE A 144 24.10 -4.11 10.70
C ILE A 144 24.45 -2.62 10.60
N PHE A 145 23.54 -1.73 11.03
CA PHE A 145 23.71 -0.28 10.99
C PHE A 145 23.91 0.33 12.38
N PHE A 146 24.74 1.37 12.47
CA PHE A 146 25.09 2.02 13.76
C PHE A 146 23.91 2.68 14.47
N ARG A 147 22.98 3.27 13.71
CA ARG A 147 21.89 4.11 14.24
C ARG A 147 20.54 3.39 14.32
N THR A 148 20.41 2.19 13.75
CA THR A 148 19.13 1.47 13.72
C THR A 148 19.33 -0.04 13.68
N GLY A 149 18.44 -0.76 14.35
CA GLY A 149 18.37 -2.23 14.33
C GLY A 149 17.32 -2.80 13.37
N ILE A 150 16.66 -1.95 12.57
CA ILE A 150 15.57 -2.37 11.68
C ILE A 150 16.06 -3.30 10.56
N ASN A 151 15.11 -4.03 9.96
CA ASN A 151 15.32 -4.66 8.66
C ASN A 151 15.57 -3.58 7.59
N THR A 152 16.60 -3.80 6.78
CA THR A 152 16.94 -2.95 5.64
C THR A 152 16.96 -3.77 4.37
N TYR A 153 16.70 -3.11 3.25
CA TYR A 153 16.56 -3.75 1.95
C TYR A 153 17.48 -3.07 0.96
N LEU A 154 18.31 -3.86 0.28
CA LEU A 154 19.12 -3.40 -0.83
C LEU A 154 18.32 -3.61 -2.12
N TRP A 155 17.99 -2.51 -2.78
CA TRP A 155 17.37 -2.50 -4.09
C TRP A 155 18.45 -2.37 -5.15
N ILE A 156 18.51 -3.34 -6.04
CA ILE A 156 19.36 -3.34 -7.22
C ILE A 156 18.52 -2.95 -8.42
N LEU A 157 18.92 -1.88 -9.08
CA LEU A 157 18.30 -1.37 -10.29
C LEU A 157 19.23 -1.63 -11.48
N ASN A 158 18.65 -1.91 -12.64
CA ASN A 158 19.40 -2.17 -13.87
C ASN A 158 18.61 -1.66 -15.08
N THR A 159 19.15 -0.68 -15.81
CA THR A 159 18.49 -0.17 -17.03
C THR A 159 18.72 -1.06 -18.25
N LYS A 160 19.62 -2.03 -18.16
CA LYS A 160 19.99 -2.94 -19.24
C LYS A 160 20.09 -4.38 -18.73
N LYS A 161 18.93 -4.94 -18.37
CA LYS A 161 18.83 -6.34 -17.96
C LYS A 161 19.19 -7.29 -19.10
N ASN A 162 19.84 -8.40 -18.74
CA ASN A 162 20.04 -9.53 -19.66
C ASN A 162 18.68 -10.14 -20.03
N ASP A 163 18.58 -10.76 -21.20
CA ASP A 163 17.30 -11.27 -21.72
C ASP A 163 16.61 -12.25 -20.76
N ALA A 164 17.35 -13.10 -20.06
CA ALA A 164 16.82 -14.04 -19.08
C ALA A 164 16.21 -13.38 -17.82
N ARG A 165 16.43 -12.08 -17.60
CA ARG A 165 15.95 -11.32 -16.42
C ARG A 165 14.90 -10.28 -16.78
N LYS A 166 14.58 -10.11 -18.06
CA LYS A 166 13.57 -9.13 -18.51
C LYS A 166 12.19 -9.52 -17.98
N GLY A 167 11.48 -8.57 -17.40
CA GLY A 167 10.17 -8.80 -16.78
C GLY A 167 10.22 -9.63 -15.49
N MET A 168 11.42 -9.87 -14.94
CA MET A 168 11.62 -10.63 -13.71
C MET A 168 12.26 -9.77 -12.62
N ILE A 169 11.90 -10.04 -11.37
CA ILE A 169 12.50 -9.46 -10.17
C ILE A 169 12.96 -10.61 -9.27
N GLN A 170 14.22 -10.54 -8.85
CA GLN A 170 14.75 -11.48 -7.87
C GLN A 170 14.54 -10.97 -6.45
N LEU A 171 14.03 -11.82 -5.56
CA LEU A 171 14.08 -11.59 -4.13
C LEU A 171 15.17 -12.47 -3.52
N ILE A 172 15.96 -11.92 -2.59
CA ILE A 172 16.96 -12.67 -1.81
C ILE A 172 16.70 -12.41 -0.32
N ASN A 173 16.42 -13.47 0.43
CA ASN A 173 16.31 -13.37 1.88
C ASN A 173 17.66 -13.67 2.55
N ALA A 174 18.40 -12.62 2.88
CA ALA A 174 19.68 -12.68 3.57
C ALA A 174 19.57 -12.31 5.06
N SER A 175 18.38 -12.35 5.67
CA SER A 175 18.17 -11.95 7.08
C SER A 175 19.08 -12.67 8.07
N ASP A 176 19.43 -13.92 7.76
CA ASP A 176 20.21 -14.80 8.66
C ASP A 176 21.72 -14.75 8.36
N CYS A 177 22.16 -13.89 7.43
CA CYS A 177 23.57 -13.76 7.04
C CYS A 177 24.39 -12.90 8.01
N GLY A 178 23.80 -12.48 9.14
CA GLY A 178 24.45 -11.62 10.12
C GLY A 178 25.09 -12.41 11.26
N GLU A 179 26.35 -12.14 11.56
CA GLU A 179 27.08 -12.71 12.70
C GLU A 179 27.28 -11.69 13.81
N LEU A 180 27.09 -12.12 15.06
CA LEU A 180 27.24 -11.24 16.23
C LEU A 180 28.66 -10.72 16.37
N ARG A 181 28.76 -9.42 16.57
CA ARG A 181 30.02 -8.75 16.90
C ARG A 181 30.39 -9.03 18.34
N ARG A 182 31.69 -9.18 18.61
CA ARG A 182 32.23 -9.21 19.98
C ARG A 182 31.91 -7.95 20.78
N LYS A 183 31.85 -6.80 20.10
CA LYS A 183 31.49 -5.50 20.68
C LYS A 183 30.51 -4.78 19.77
N SER A 184 29.37 -4.42 20.33
CA SER A 184 28.35 -3.60 19.67
C SER A 184 28.85 -2.18 19.43
N LEU A 185 28.41 -1.57 18.33
CA LEU A 185 28.68 -0.18 17.96
C LEU A 185 27.34 0.56 17.82
N GLY A 186 26.84 1.07 18.94
CA GLY A 186 25.47 1.60 19.01
C GLY A 186 24.46 0.47 18.75
N ASN A 187 23.59 0.66 17.77
CA ASN A 187 22.63 -0.36 17.33
C ASN A 187 23.27 -1.44 16.43
N LYS A 188 24.51 -1.24 15.96
CA LYS A 188 25.20 -2.26 15.16
C LYS A 188 25.68 -3.40 16.06
N ARG A 189 25.01 -4.55 15.98
CA ARG A 189 25.34 -5.78 16.72
C ARG A 189 25.83 -6.89 15.82
N LYS A 190 25.57 -6.83 14.50
CA LYS A 190 25.97 -7.85 13.54
C LYS A 190 26.89 -7.28 12.45
N ASP A 191 27.76 -8.12 11.93
CA ASP A 191 28.43 -7.93 10.64
C ASP A 191 27.91 -8.94 9.64
N VAL A 192 28.08 -8.66 8.35
CA VAL A 192 27.91 -9.65 7.29
C VAL A 192 29.30 -10.17 6.93
N PRO A 193 29.64 -11.42 7.26
CA PRO A 193 30.93 -12.03 6.93
C PRO A 193 31.19 -12.08 5.43
N GLU A 194 32.46 -12.20 5.03
CA GLU A 194 32.86 -12.19 3.63
C GLU A 194 32.30 -13.36 2.82
N ASP A 195 32.24 -14.56 3.41
CA ASP A 195 31.62 -15.73 2.79
C ASP A 195 30.11 -15.52 2.56
N LYS A 196 29.41 -14.87 3.50
CA LYS A 196 27.99 -14.52 3.36
C LYS A 196 27.77 -13.44 2.31
N MET A 197 28.65 -12.43 2.24
CA MET A 197 28.61 -11.44 1.14
C MET A 197 28.81 -12.09 -0.22
N LYS A 198 29.79 -13.01 -0.34
CA LYS A 198 30.01 -13.78 -1.57
C LYS A 198 28.80 -14.61 -1.94
N TRP A 199 28.16 -15.26 -0.96
CA TRP A 199 26.92 -15.99 -1.19
C TRP A 199 25.80 -15.10 -1.73
N ILE A 200 25.58 -13.90 -1.17
CA ILE A 200 24.56 -12.95 -1.67
C ILE A 200 24.86 -12.55 -3.11
N ILE A 201 26.12 -12.21 -3.42
CA ILE A 201 26.55 -11.79 -4.76
C ILE A 201 26.36 -12.93 -5.76
N GLN A 202 26.82 -14.13 -5.42
CA GLN A 202 26.71 -15.30 -6.28
C GLN A 202 25.24 -15.65 -6.53
N THR A 203 24.40 -15.59 -5.49
CA THR A 203 22.94 -15.81 -5.61
C THR A 203 22.29 -14.79 -6.55
N TYR A 204 22.67 -13.51 -6.47
CA TYR A 204 22.19 -12.49 -7.41
C TYR A 204 22.61 -12.77 -8.86
N ILE A 205 23.87 -13.16 -9.08
CA ILE A 205 24.42 -13.44 -10.41
C ILE A 205 23.76 -14.68 -11.03
N ASP A 206 23.69 -15.77 -10.28
CA ASP A 206 23.20 -17.06 -10.75
C ASP A 206 21.69 -17.05 -10.99
N GLY A 207 20.95 -16.25 -10.23
CA GLY A 207 19.49 -16.20 -10.32
C GLY A 207 18.80 -17.50 -9.86
N HIS A 208 19.54 -18.41 -9.21
CA HIS A 208 19.06 -19.73 -8.80
C HIS A 208 18.51 -19.78 -7.37
N ASP A 209 17.54 -20.66 -7.19
CA ASP A 209 16.79 -20.90 -5.97
C ASP A 209 17.49 -21.93 -5.06
N HIS A 210 17.86 -21.50 -3.85
CA HIS A 210 18.33 -22.35 -2.76
C HIS A 210 17.40 -22.26 -1.52
N GLY A 211 16.11 -21.99 -1.72
CA GLY A 211 15.11 -21.72 -0.68
C GLY A 211 15.18 -20.32 -0.06
N LYS A 212 16.22 -19.54 -0.40
CA LYS A 212 16.43 -18.16 0.06
C LYS A 212 16.49 -17.13 -1.08
N SER A 213 16.20 -17.55 -2.31
CA SER A 213 16.04 -16.64 -3.43
C SER A 213 14.95 -17.11 -4.39
N MET A 214 14.14 -16.17 -4.86
CA MET A 214 13.04 -16.43 -5.79
C MET A 214 13.15 -15.46 -6.96
N LEU A 215 13.15 -15.94 -8.20
CA LEU A 215 13.05 -15.12 -9.40
C LEU A 215 11.60 -15.15 -9.89
N LEU A 216 10.91 -14.01 -9.80
CA LEU A 216 9.46 -13.93 -10.00
C LEU A 216 9.12 -12.93 -11.11
N PRO A 217 8.07 -13.20 -11.90
CA PRO A 217 7.60 -12.25 -12.89
C PRO A 217 7.03 -10.99 -12.21
N VAL A 218 7.14 -9.83 -12.85
CA VAL A 218 6.74 -8.54 -12.26
C VAL A 218 5.28 -8.51 -11.81
N GLU A 219 4.42 -9.25 -12.51
CA GLU A 219 2.99 -9.34 -12.24
C GLU A 219 2.66 -9.94 -10.87
N GLU A 220 3.56 -10.75 -10.29
CA GLU A 220 3.43 -11.29 -8.92
C GLU A 220 3.46 -10.20 -7.83
N PHE A 221 3.94 -9.01 -8.17
CA PHE A 221 4.01 -7.84 -7.30
C PHE A 221 2.92 -6.82 -7.60
N MET A 222 1.98 -7.17 -8.48
CA MET A 222 0.89 -6.33 -8.94
C MET A 222 -0.45 -6.97 -8.59
N TYR A 223 -1.45 -6.12 -8.36
CA TYR A 223 -2.84 -6.54 -8.17
C TYR A 223 -3.79 -5.48 -8.71
N ARG A 224 -5.04 -5.87 -8.94
CA ARG A 224 -6.14 -4.99 -9.27
C ARG A 224 -7.01 -4.80 -8.02
N ALA A 225 -7.06 -3.58 -7.51
CA ALA A 225 -7.97 -3.19 -6.44
C ALA A 225 -9.36 -2.95 -7.04
N VAL A 226 -10.26 -3.93 -6.88
CA VAL A 226 -11.61 -3.93 -7.44
C VAL A 226 -12.58 -3.50 -6.36
N THR A 227 -13.34 -2.44 -6.63
CA THR A 227 -14.39 -2.00 -5.71
C THR A 227 -15.58 -2.96 -5.82
N VAL A 228 -15.95 -3.55 -4.69
CA VAL A 228 -17.10 -4.44 -4.57
C VAL A 228 -18.18 -3.72 -3.77
N GLN A 229 -19.40 -3.73 -4.30
CA GLN A 229 -20.57 -3.09 -3.72
C GLN A 229 -21.61 -4.14 -3.36
N ARG A 230 -22.44 -3.79 -2.39
CA ARG A 230 -23.57 -4.61 -1.91
C ARG A 230 -24.84 -3.77 -1.88
N PRO A 231 -26.01 -4.39 -2.01
CA PRO A 231 -27.25 -3.65 -2.11
C PRO A 231 -27.61 -3.02 -0.77
N LEU A 232 -28.12 -1.80 -0.85
CA LEU A 232 -28.73 -1.10 0.27
C LEU A 232 -30.04 -1.80 0.63
N LYS A 233 -30.13 -2.32 1.85
CA LYS A 233 -31.33 -2.95 2.40
C LYS A 233 -31.94 -2.03 3.45
N GLN A 234 -33.06 -1.40 3.09
CA GLN A 234 -33.64 -0.35 3.91
C GLN A 234 -35.16 -0.24 3.71
N VAL A 235 -35.85 0.00 4.81
CA VAL A 235 -37.28 0.31 4.86
C VAL A 235 -37.51 1.70 5.47
N ILE A 236 -38.73 2.21 5.32
CA ILE A 236 -39.16 3.44 6.00
C ILE A 236 -40.18 3.04 7.06
N THR A 237 -39.84 3.26 8.33
CA THR A 237 -40.75 3.05 9.45
C THR A 237 -41.16 4.40 10.00
N PHE A 238 -42.43 4.77 9.77
CA PHE A 238 -42.96 6.03 10.27
C PHE A 238 -43.07 5.94 11.80
N ASP A 239 -42.41 6.87 12.46
CA ASP A 239 -42.28 6.91 13.91
C ASP A 239 -42.50 8.37 14.35
N LEU A 240 -43.74 8.73 14.67
CA LEU A 240 -44.07 10.11 15.02
C LEU A 240 -43.44 10.57 16.34
N ASP A 241 -42.85 9.68 17.14
CA ASP A 241 -42.06 10.08 18.31
C ASP A 241 -40.77 10.79 17.87
N LYS A 242 -40.22 10.45 16.70
CA LYS A 242 -39.06 11.12 16.07
C LYS A 242 -39.43 12.34 15.23
N TRP A 243 -40.68 12.80 15.28
CA TRP A 243 -41.17 13.90 14.43
C TRP A 243 -40.35 15.19 14.59
N GLY A 244 -39.84 15.47 15.79
CA GLY A 244 -38.99 16.63 16.05
C GLY A 244 -37.69 16.63 15.24
N ASP A 245 -37.10 15.45 15.02
CA ASP A 245 -35.81 15.29 14.33
C ASP A 245 -35.90 15.66 12.85
N LEU A 246 -37.09 15.50 12.25
CA LEU A 246 -37.35 15.91 10.87
C LEU A 246 -37.07 17.40 10.66
N PHE A 247 -37.39 18.24 11.66
CA PHE A 247 -37.19 19.69 11.58
C PHE A 247 -35.83 20.15 12.12
N ALA A 248 -35.01 19.25 12.64
CA ALA A 248 -33.58 19.51 12.81
C ALA A 248 -32.85 19.60 11.45
N ILE A 249 -33.44 19.06 10.38
CA ILE A 249 -32.89 19.08 9.03
C ILE A 249 -33.12 20.45 8.38
N LYS A 250 -32.03 21.11 7.95
CA LYS A 250 -32.03 22.47 7.38
C LYS A 250 -33.08 22.71 6.27
N ALA A 251 -33.32 21.72 5.41
CA ALA A 251 -34.32 21.85 4.35
C ALA A 251 -35.75 21.92 4.90
N MET A 252 -36.04 21.17 5.96
CA MET A 252 -37.37 21.06 6.58
C MET A 252 -37.68 22.23 7.51
N GLN A 253 -36.67 22.94 8.00
CA GLN A 253 -36.84 24.16 8.81
C GLN A 253 -37.60 25.28 8.08
N LYS A 254 -37.65 25.24 6.74
CA LYS A 254 -38.36 26.22 5.92
C LYS A 254 -39.88 26.08 6.00
N LEU A 255 -40.39 24.92 6.42
CA LEU A 255 -41.82 24.69 6.49
C LEU A 255 -42.44 25.57 7.57
N SER A 256 -43.50 26.29 7.21
CA SER A 256 -44.37 26.99 8.17
C SER A 256 -45.00 26.01 9.16
N GLU A 257 -45.34 26.45 10.37
CA GLU A 257 -46.00 25.60 11.38
C GLU A 257 -47.28 24.93 10.83
N GLY A 258 -48.09 25.66 10.05
CA GLY A 258 -49.28 25.09 9.40
C GLY A 258 -48.95 23.96 8.40
N ASN A 259 -47.82 24.04 7.69
CA ASN A 259 -47.36 22.96 6.82
C ASN A 259 -46.78 21.79 7.62
N LYS A 260 -46.10 22.04 8.76
CA LYS A 260 -45.64 20.96 9.65
C LYS A 260 -46.82 20.14 10.17
N ASP A 261 -47.89 20.81 10.61
CA ASP A 261 -49.11 20.15 11.08
C ASP A 261 -49.86 19.42 9.96
N SER A 262 -49.89 19.99 8.75
CA SER A 262 -50.51 19.36 7.59
C SER A 262 -49.74 18.10 7.16
N LEU A 263 -48.41 18.17 7.16
CA LEU A 263 -47.56 17.02 6.88
C LEU A 263 -47.73 15.93 7.94
N LYS A 264 -47.73 16.29 9.23
CA LYS A 264 -47.94 15.35 10.34
C LYS A 264 -49.27 14.62 10.20
N ARG A 265 -50.36 15.35 9.88
CA ARG A 265 -51.68 14.75 9.63
C ARG A 265 -51.69 13.83 8.41
N ALA A 266 -50.97 14.19 7.34
CA ALA A 266 -50.90 13.39 6.12
C ALA A 266 -50.21 12.03 6.36
N VAL A 267 -49.22 11.98 7.25
CA VAL A 267 -48.50 10.74 7.56
C VAL A 267 -49.02 10.02 8.80
N ALA A 268 -49.94 10.62 9.58
CA ALA A 268 -50.44 10.04 10.83
C ALA A 268 -51.11 8.67 10.67
N ALA A 269 -51.75 8.40 9.52
CA ALA A 269 -52.33 7.10 9.24
C ALA A 269 -51.29 5.98 9.09
N TYR A 270 -50.02 6.35 8.86
CA TYR A 270 -48.89 5.43 8.71
C TYR A 270 -48.06 5.31 9.99
N ASP A 271 -48.39 6.02 11.07
CA ASP A 271 -47.62 5.97 12.30
C ASP A 271 -47.50 4.53 12.85
N GLY A 272 -46.27 4.12 13.19
CA GLY A 272 -45.92 2.76 13.57
C GLY A 272 -45.88 1.74 12.40
N GLN A 273 -46.19 2.15 11.17
CA GLN A 273 -46.14 1.26 10.00
C GLN A 273 -44.77 1.32 9.31
N THR A 274 -44.36 0.17 8.81
CA THR A 274 -43.18 0.01 7.95
C THR A 274 -43.62 -0.18 6.51
N VAL A 275 -43.04 0.62 5.62
CA VAL A 275 -43.25 0.53 4.17
C VAL A 275 -41.93 0.29 3.45
N LYS A 276 -42.00 -0.31 2.26
CA LYS A 276 -40.83 -0.48 1.39
C LYS A 276 -40.28 0.89 0.96
N TYR A 277 -38.96 1.01 0.87
CA TYR A 277 -38.31 2.25 0.46
C TYR A 277 -38.83 2.77 -0.89
N ASN A 278 -38.85 1.92 -1.92
CA ASN A 278 -39.29 2.29 -3.26
C ASN A 278 -40.77 2.69 -3.31
N TRP A 279 -41.62 2.12 -2.43
CA TRP A 279 -43.00 2.57 -2.27
C TRP A 279 -43.03 4.00 -1.73
N PHE A 280 -42.26 4.29 -0.69
CA PHE A 280 -42.20 5.64 -0.10
C PHE A 280 -41.75 6.68 -1.13
N ILE A 281 -40.69 6.40 -1.91
CA ILE A 281 -40.22 7.29 -2.97
C ILE A 281 -41.34 7.59 -3.99
N SER A 282 -42.14 6.58 -4.33
CA SER A 282 -43.21 6.70 -5.33
C SER A 282 -44.45 7.45 -4.81
N HIS A 283 -44.68 7.47 -3.50
CA HIS A 283 -45.86 8.08 -2.87
C HIS A 283 -45.53 9.36 -2.08
N SER A 284 -44.25 9.74 -1.96
CA SER A 284 -43.87 10.90 -1.15
C SER A 284 -44.43 12.22 -1.66
N SER A 285 -44.71 12.32 -2.97
CA SER A 285 -45.40 13.47 -3.57
C SER A 285 -46.78 13.67 -2.98
N ASP A 286 -47.50 12.60 -2.65
CA ASP A 286 -48.86 12.67 -2.12
C ASP A 286 -48.88 13.35 -0.75
N PHE A 287 -47.82 13.18 0.06
CA PHE A 287 -47.64 13.89 1.32
C PHE A 287 -47.30 15.36 1.09
N ARG A 288 -46.40 15.63 0.13
CA ARG A 288 -45.98 16.99 -0.20
C ARG A 288 -47.14 17.84 -0.76
N ASP A 289 -48.01 17.24 -1.55
CA ASP A 289 -49.10 17.94 -2.24
C ASP A 289 -50.25 18.33 -1.28
N LYS A 290 -50.20 17.88 -0.02
CA LYS A 290 -51.07 18.38 1.06
C LYS A 290 -50.59 19.70 1.68
N LEU A 291 -49.39 20.18 1.31
CA LEU A 291 -48.80 21.39 1.87
C LEU A 291 -49.18 22.62 1.05
N GLU A 292 -49.52 23.71 1.72
CA GLU A 292 -49.81 24.98 1.07
C GLU A 292 -48.50 25.73 0.82
N LYS A 293 -48.17 26.02 -0.45
CA LYS A 293 -46.89 26.63 -0.84
C LYS A 293 -45.70 25.93 -0.14
N PRO A 294 -45.37 24.69 -0.53
CA PRO A 294 -44.57 23.79 0.31
C PRO A 294 -43.18 24.29 0.70
N GLU A 295 -42.56 25.22 -0.07
CA GLU A 295 -41.19 25.74 0.12
C GLU A 295 -40.05 24.69 0.12
N VAL A 296 -40.40 23.40 0.12
CA VAL A 296 -39.54 22.23 0.00
C VAL A 296 -39.86 21.47 -1.29
N THR A 297 -38.82 20.95 -1.92
CA THR A 297 -38.94 20.03 -3.07
C THR A 297 -39.28 18.62 -2.60
N ASN A 298 -39.86 17.78 -3.46
CA ASN A 298 -40.15 16.38 -3.11
C ASN A 298 -38.87 15.61 -2.74
N LYS A 299 -37.75 15.90 -3.43
CA LYS A 299 -36.45 15.32 -3.09
C LYS A 299 -35.99 15.69 -1.68
N GLN A 300 -36.12 16.96 -1.28
CA GLN A 300 -35.77 17.39 0.07
C GLN A 300 -36.65 16.72 1.15
N LEU A 301 -37.93 16.51 0.86
CA LEU A 301 -38.83 15.76 1.72
C LEU A 301 -38.37 14.29 1.83
N GLN A 302 -38.10 13.64 0.71
CA GLN A 302 -37.61 12.26 0.67
C GLN A 302 -36.31 12.10 1.48
N ASP A 303 -35.29 12.92 1.18
CA ASP A 303 -33.99 12.87 1.85
C ASP A 303 -34.14 13.04 3.38
N ALA A 304 -35.07 13.90 3.82
CA ALA A 304 -35.35 14.12 5.24
C ALA A 304 -36.03 12.90 5.91
N PHE A 305 -37.06 12.34 5.27
CA PHE A 305 -37.75 11.15 5.77
C PHE A 305 -36.84 9.92 5.81
N ILE A 306 -36.05 9.69 4.75
CA ILE A 306 -35.08 8.59 4.70
C ILE A 306 -34.07 8.73 5.84
N LYS A 307 -33.63 9.96 6.14
CA LYS A 307 -32.66 10.20 7.21
C LYS A 307 -33.22 9.93 8.60
N VAL A 308 -34.49 10.24 8.86
CA VAL A 308 -35.09 10.14 10.21
C VAL A 308 -35.79 8.80 10.44
N PHE A 309 -36.52 8.34 9.44
CA PHE A 309 -37.39 7.16 9.50
C PHE A 309 -36.80 5.94 8.75
N GLY A 310 -35.65 6.11 8.11
CA GLY A 310 -34.94 5.03 7.45
C GLY A 310 -34.39 4.01 8.43
N VAL A 311 -34.75 2.75 8.25
CA VAL A 311 -34.26 1.63 9.06
C VAL A 311 -33.55 0.63 8.16
N ARG A 312 -32.28 0.36 8.46
CA ARG A 312 -31.49 -0.68 7.79
C ARG A 312 -32.07 -2.06 8.14
N THR A 313 -32.09 -2.97 7.18
CA THR A 313 -32.54 -4.35 7.38
C THR A 313 -31.55 -5.35 6.77
N GLU A 314 -31.72 -6.63 7.08
CA GLU A 314 -30.91 -7.72 6.51
C GLU A 314 -31.65 -8.49 5.41
N SER A 315 -32.94 -8.18 5.19
CA SER A 315 -33.81 -8.91 4.27
C SER A 315 -33.59 -8.53 2.81
N ASP A 316 -33.47 -9.53 1.93
CA ASP A 316 -33.37 -9.34 0.48
C ASP A 316 -34.65 -8.74 -0.14
N GLU A 317 -35.78 -8.81 0.55
CA GLU A 317 -37.01 -8.18 0.11
C GLU A 317 -37.01 -6.65 0.26
N ASP A 318 -36.04 -6.09 0.98
CA ASP A 318 -35.93 -4.66 1.29
C ASP A 318 -34.81 -3.96 0.50
N ILE A 319 -34.34 -4.59 -0.58
CA ILE A 319 -33.36 -3.97 -1.47
C ILE A 319 -33.94 -2.68 -2.05
N VAL A 320 -33.16 -1.61 -1.95
CA VAL A 320 -33.47 -0.31 -2.53
C VAL A 320 -33.04 -0.27 -3.99
N TYR A 321 -33.95 0.14 -4.86
CA TYR A 321 -33.68 0.30 -6.29
C TYR A 321 -33.71 1.77 -6.71
N ASP A 322 -32.84 2.12 -7.65
CA ASP A 322 -32.85 3.42 -8.31
C ASP A 322 -34.01 3.53 -9.33
N LYS A 323 -34.13 4.70 -9.96
CA LYS A 323 -35.15 4.96 -11.00
C LYS A 323 -35.04 4.08 -12.25
N ASN A 324 -33.89 3.41 -12.45
CA ASN A 324 -33.62 2.52 -13.58
C ASN A 324 -33.80 1.05 -13.19
N GLY A 325 -34.22 0.75 -11.96
CA GLY A 325 -34.37 -0.62 -11.45
C GLY A 325 -33.05 -1.28 -11.06
N LYS A 326 -31.96 -0.52 -10.89
CA LYS A 326 -30.68 -1.05 -10.41
C LYS A 326 -30.61 -0.94 -8.87
N PRO A 327 -30.05 -1.94 -8.17
CA PRO A 327 -29.81 -1.83 -6.74
C PRO A 327 -28.94 -0.61 -6.40
N VAL A 328 -29.32 0.12 -5.37
CA VAL A 328 -28.50 1.20 -4.81
C VAL A 328 -27.42 0.58 -3.92
N ALA A 329 -26.18 1.03 -4.03
CA ALA A 329 -25.09 0.54 -3.20
C ALA A 329 -25.22 1.01 -1.73
N ASP A 330 -24.94 0.12 -0.79
CA ASP A 330 -24.71 0.50 0.60
C ASP A 330 -23.28 1.03 0.76
N ALA A 331 -23.17 2.30 1.15
CA ALA A 331 -21.88 2.94 1.37
C ALA A 331 -21.11 2.32 2.55
N ASP A 332 -21.81 1.73 3.52
CA ASP A 332 -21.22 1.14 4.73
C ASP A 332 -20.68 -0.28 4.48
N LEU A 333 -21.14 -0.92 3.40
CA LEU A 333 -20.76 -2.29 3.02
C LEU A 333 -19.88 -2.34 1.77
N LYS A 334 -19.40 -1.18 1.30
CA LYS A 334 -18.45 -1.08 0.19
C LYS A 334 -17.12 -1.67 0.62
N ASP A 335 -16.56 -2.55 -0.21
CA ASP A 335 -15.28 -3.20 0.04
C ASP A 335 -14.33 -3.08 -1.17
N THR A 336 -13.08 -3.47 -1.00
CA THR A 336 -12.06 -3.52 -2.05
C THR A 336 -11.33 -4.84 -2.04
N GLU A 337 -11.53 -5.61 -3.11
CA GLU A 337 -10.84 -6.87 -3.35
C GLU A 337 -9.50 -6.64 -4.06
N LYS A 338 -8.46 -7.37 -3.64
CA LYS A 338 -7.14 -7.33 -4.28
C LYS A 338 -6.96 -8.53 -5.21
N VAL A 339 -7.51 -8.42 -6.41
CA VAL A 339 -7.43 -9.47 -7.43
C VAL A 339 -6.00 -9.56 -7.97
N PRO A 340 -5.34 -10.74 -8.01
CA PRO A 340 -4.04 -10.90 -8.66
C PRO A 340 -4.03 -10.33 -10.08
N TYR A 341 -2.94 -9.65 -10.48
CA TYR A 341 -2.94 -8.87 -11.73
C TYR A 341 -3.21 -9.68 -13.00
N THR A 342 -2.83 -10.96 -13.02
CA THR A 342 -3.04 -11.88 -14.16
C THR A 342 -4.39 -12.59 -14.12
N GLN A 343 -5.16 -12.45 -13.04
CA GLN A 343 -6.42 -13.16 -12.86
C GLN A 343 -7.61 -12.34 -13.38
N ASN A 344 -8.57 -13.01 -14.01
CA ASN A 344 -9.81 -12.38 -14.44
C ASN A 344 -10.67 -12.01 -13.22
N ILE A 345 -11.22 -10.79 -13.22
CA ILE A 345 -12.04 -10.28 -12.11
C ILE A 345 -13.27 -11.16 -11.88
N ASN A 346 -14.00 -11.55 -12.94
CA ASN A 346 -15.22 -12.34 -12.78
C ASN A 346 -14.91 -13.72 -12.20
N GLU A 347 -13.86 -14.38 -12.68
CA GLU A 347 -13.43 -15.67 -12.13
C GLU A 347 -13.00 -15.58 -10.66
N TYR A 348 -12.38 -14.47 -10.25
CA TYR A 348 -12.06 -14.21 -8.85
C TYR A 348 -13.33 -14.01 -8.02
N MET A 349 -14.27 -13.18 -8.50
CA MET A 349 -15.54 -12.93 -7.80
C MET A 349 -16.33 -14.22 -7.58
N GLU A 350 -16.40 -15.09 -8.59
CA GLU A 350 -17.08 -16.40 -8.50
C GLU A 350 -16.48 -17.34 -7.45
N LYS A 351 -15.16 -17.31 -7.25
CA LYS A 351 -14.46 -18.22 -6.35
C LYS A 351 -14.35 -17.68 -4.93
N GLU A 352 -14.04 -16.40 -4.79
CA GLU A 352 -13.62 -15.82 -3.51
C GLU A 352 -14.69 -14.92 -2.88
N VAL A 353 -15.63 -14.35 -3.67
CA VAL A 353 -16.59 -13.35 -3.16
C VAL A 353 -18.02 -13.91 -3.10
N TYR A 354 -18.57 -14.35 -4.23
CA TYR A 354 -19.96 -14.79 -4.33
C TYR A 354 -20.36 -15.96 -3.41
N PRO A 355 -19.47 -16.91 -3.04
CA PRO A 355 -19.80 -17.93 -2.05
C PRO A 355 -20.15 -17.38 -0.66
N TYR A 356 -19.65 -16.20 -0.31
CA TYR A 356 -19.90 -15.55 0.98
C TYR A 356 -20.86 -14.36 0.86
N VAL A 357 -20.86 -13.68 -0.28
CA VAL A 357 -21.66 -12.47 -0.54
C VAL A 357 -22.29 -12.54 -1.94
N PRO A 358 -23.38 -13.31 -2.12
CA PRO A 358 -23.95 -13.60 -3.43
C PRO A 358 -24.65 -12.40 -4.08
N ASP A 359 -25.02 -11.38 -3.30
CA ASP A 359 -25.67 -10.16 -3.77
C ASP A 359 -24.68 -9.03 -4.13
N ALA A 360 -23.38 -9.29 -4.04
CA ALA A 360 -22.35 -8.32 -4.38
C ALA A 360 -22.18 -8.12 -5.90
N TRP A 361 -21.71 -6.95 -6.29
CA TRP A 361 -21.30 -6.67 -7.67
C TRP A 361 -20.05 -5.80 -7.72
N VAL A 362 -19.36 -5.83 -8.86
CA VAL A 362 -18.21 -4.98 -9.12
C VAL A 362 -18.68 -3.59 -9.55
N ASP A 363 -18.12 -2.55 -8.94
CA ASP A 363 -18.32 -1.17 -9.37
C ASP A 363 -17.48 -0.87 -10.63
N GLU A 364 -18.08 -1.10 -11.80
CA GLU A 364 -17.46 -0.86 -13.11
C GLU A 364 -17.16 0.63 -13.39
N SER A 365 -17.66 1.56 -12.56
CA SER A 365 -17.35 2.98 -12.73
C SER A 365 -15.96 3.36 -12.21
N VAL A 366 -15.38 2.52 -11.34
CA VAL A 366 -14.02 2.70 -10.83
C VAL A 366 -13.05 2.09 -11.83
N VAL A 367 -12.41 2.95 -12.62
CA VAL A 367 -11.44 2.56 -13.65
C VAL A 367 -10.09 3.25 -13.42
N ASP A 368 -9.01 2.60 -13.83
CA ASP A 368 -7.66 3.13 -13.65
C ASP A 368 -7.31 4.18 -14.70
N THR A 369 -7.52 5.44 -14.32
CA THR A 369 -7.21 6.63 -15.13
C THR A 369 -5.94 7.34 -14.67
N GLY A 370 -5.09 6.68 -13.88
CA GLY A 370 -3.84 7.28 -13.40
C GLY A 370 -2.87 7.62 -14.53
N ILE A 371 -1.71 8.20 -14.19
CA ILE A 371 -0.68 8.57 -15.18
C ILE A 371 -0.17 7.37 -16.02
N MET A 372 -0.28 6.16 -15.47
CA MET A 372 0.03 4.88 -16.13
C MET A 372 -1.22 4.02 -16.30
N GLY A 373 -2.41 4.62 -16.23
CA GLY A 373 -3.69 3.94 -16.21
C GLY A 373 -3.97 3.15 -17.49
N ASP A 374 -4.63 2.01 -17.34
CA ASP A 374 -5.04 1.14 -18.45
C ASP A 374 -6.52 1.30 -18.85
N HIS A 375 -7.26 2.19 -18.17
CA HIS A 375 -8.69 2.41 -18.35
C HIS A 375 -9.56 1.15 -18.16
N GLN A 376 -9.03 0.11 -17.51
CA GLN A 376 -9.79 -1.06 -17.13
C GLN A 376 -10.40 -0.89 -15.74
N VAL A 377 -11.41 -1.71 -15.42
CA VAL A 377 -12.09 -1.74 -14.11
C VAL A 377 -11.11 -2.09 -12.99
N GLY A 378 -11.26 -1.41 -11.84
CA GLY A 378 -10.35 -1.47 -10.71
C GLY A 378 -9.12 -0.59 -10.89
N ILE A 379 -8.31 -0.45 -9.84
CA ILE A 379 -7.08 0.36 -9.86
C ILE A 379 -5.86 -0.56 -9.72
N VAL A 380 -4.80 -0.39 -10.51
CA VAL A 380 -3.58 -1.20 -10.30
C VAL A 380 -2.89 -0.76 -9.01
N GLY A 381 -2.68 -1.72 -8.12
CA GLY A 381 -1.83 -1.61 -6.94
C GLY A 381 -0.55 -2.43 -7.10
N THR A 382 0.48 -2.05 -6.35
CA THR A 382 1.76 -2.78 -6.32
C THR A 382 2.29 -2.95 -4.91
N GLN A 383 2.87 -4.11 -4.63
CA GLN A 383 3.51 -4.42 -3.35
C GLN A 383 4.52 -5.57 -3.50
N ILE A 384 5.63 -5.49 -2.77
CA ILE A 384 6.61 -6.56 -2.64
C ILE A 384 6.49 -7.13 -1.22
N SER A 385 6.01 -8.36 -1.11
CA SER A 385 5.92 -9.08 0.18
C SER A 385 6.97 -10.18 0.23
N PHE A 386 7.96 -10.04 1.10
CA PHE A 386 8.90 -11.12 1.40
C PHE A 386 8.21 -12.27 2.14
N ASP A 387 7.26 -11.94 3.02
CA ASP A 387 6.59 -12.94 3.85
C ASP A 387 5.72 -13.88 3.00
N LYS A 388 5.15 -13.41 1.88
CA LYS A 388 4.45 -14.28 0.91
C LYS A 388 5.31 -15.44 0.41
N TYR A 389 6.64 -15.24 0.28
CA TYR A 389 7.53 -16.20 -0.37
C TYR A 389 8.49 -16.93 0.58
N PHE A 390 8.86 -16.30 1.70
CA PHE A 390 9.88 -16.84 2.60
C PHE A 390 9.37 -17.12 4.02
N TYR A 391 8.10 -16.83 4.31
CA TYR A 391 7.51 -17.22 5.59
C TYR A 391 7.15 -18.69 5.57
N HIS A 392 7.80 -19.46 6.44
CA HIS A 392 7.38 -20.81 6.76
C HIS A 392 6.66 -20.77 8.11
N TYR A 393 5.40 -21.20 8.13
CA TYR A 393 4.68 -21.37 9.38
C TYR A 393 5.30 -22.53 10.16
N GLU A 394 6.02 -22.21 11.23
CA GLU A 394 6.43 -23.19 12.22
C GLU A 394 5.33 -23.29 13.27
N ALA A 395 4.62 -24.41 13.28
CA ALA A 395 3.62 -24.68 14.31
C ALA A 395 4.30 -24.58 15.69
N PRO A 396 3.70 -23.86 16.66
CA PRO A 396 4.23 -23.81 18.02
C PRO A 396 4.42 -25.24 18.53
N ARG A 397 5.59 -25.51 19.10
CA ARG A 397 5.86 -26.80 19.73
C ARG A 397 4.80 -27.09 20.78
N LYS A 398 4.39 -28.36 20.89
CA LYS A 398 3.39 -28.74 21.88
C LYS A 398 3.93 -28.50 23.31
N PRO A 399 3.11 -28.01 24.25
CA PRO A 399 3.54 -27.77 25.62
C PRO A 399 4.15 -29.01 26.28
N GLU A 400 3.66 -30.20 25.95
CA GLU A 400 4.14 -31.47 26.48
C GLU A 400 5.59 -31.77 26.06
N ASP A 401 5.96 -31.45 24.81
CA ASP A 401 7.31 -31.65 24.28
C ASP A 401 8.30 -30.66 24.93
N ILE A 402 7.85 -29.42 25.18
CA ILE A 402 8.65 -28.40 25.90
C ILE A 402 8.89 -28.84 27.35
N MET A 403 7.85 -29.34 28.02
CA MET A 403 7.95 -29.83 29.40
C MET A 403 8.85 -31.07 29.51
N ALA A 404 8.79 -31.99 28.54
CA ALA A 404 9.64 -33.16 28.51
C ALA A 404 11.13 -32.80 28.35
N GLU A 405 11.44 -31.81 27.50
CA GLU A 405 12.82 -31.32 27.34
C GLU A 405 13.32 -30.54 28.55
N ILE A 406 12.50 -29.66 29.15
CA ILE A 406 12.88 -28.96 30.39
C ILE A 406 13.24 -29.97 31.47
N LYS A 407 12.40 -31.00 31.65
CA LYS A 407 12.64 -32.07 32.62
C LYS A 407 13.85 -32.94 32.28
N ALA A 408 14.18 -33.11 31.00
CA ALA A 408 15.37 -33.82 30.56
C ALA A 408 16.66 -33.00 30.77
N LEU A 409 16.57 -31.67 30.78
CA LEU A 409 17.68 -30.74 31.00
C LEU A 409 17.90 -30.39 32.49
N GLU A 410 16.90 -30.63 33.36
CA GLU A 410 17.01 -30.45 34.82
C GLU A 410 18.26 -31.11 35.44
N PRO A 411 18.62 -32.37 35.11
CA PRO A 411 19.80 -33.02 35.69
C PRO A 411 21.11 -32.34 35.28
N GLU A 412 21.22 -31.90 34.02
CA GLU A 412 22.41 -31.21 33.50
C GLU A 412 22.59 -29.84 34.16
N ILE A 413 21.50 -29.12 34.41
CA ILE A 413 21.51 -27.83 35.12
C ILE A 413 21.89 -28.03 36.60
N GLU A 414 21.36 -29.05 37.27
CA GLU A 414 21.72 -29.36 38.66
C GLU A 414 23.20 -29.76 38.80
N GLU A 415 23.72 -30.54 37.85
CA GLU A 415 25.13 -30.94 37.83
C GLU A 415 26.07 -29.73 37.57
N ALA A 416 25.70 -28.87 36.62
CA ALA A 416 26.42 -27.62 36.36
C ALA A 416 26.41 -26.69 37.59
N LEU A 417 25.28 -26.56 38.30
CA LEU A 417 25.19 -25.75 39.51
C LEU A 417 26.03 -26.34 40.66
N LYS A 418 26.02 -27.67 40.86
CA LYS A 418 26.88 -28.31 41.87
C LYS A 418 28.37 -28.07 41.61
N GLY A 419 28.80 -28.03 40.34
CA GLY A 419 30.18 -27.71 39.98
C GLY A 419 30.60 -26.25 40.22
N VAL A 420 29.64 -25.32 40.33
CA VAL A 420 29.90 -23.90 40.62
C VAL A 420 29.97 -23.61 42.12
N PHE A 421 29.32 -24.42 42.94
CA PHE A 421 29.29 -24.28 44.40
C PHE A 421 30.21 -25.27 45.15
N ALA A 422 31.07 -26.00 44.44
CA ALA A 422 32.05 -26.93 44.99
C ALA A 422 33.44 -26.32 45.20
#